data_AF-A0A1A8GGY1-F1
#
_entry.id   AF-A0A1A8GGY1-F1
#
_cell.length_a   1.000
_cell.length_b   1.000
_cell.length_c   1.000
_cell.angle_alpha   90.00
_cell.angle_beta   90.00
_cell.angle_gamma   90.00
#
_symmetry.space_group_name_H-M   'P 1'
#
loop_
_entity.id
_entity.type
_entity.pdbx_description
1 polymer ?
#
loop_
_entity_poly.entity_id
_entity_poly.type
_entity_poly.pdbx_seq_one_letter_code
_entity_poly.pdbx_strand_id
1 'polypeptide(L)'
;EVEEYKNFRPDDPARKTKALLQMVQQFGVDFEKCIEGSGDQVDTSNLSGGAKINRIFHERFPFELVKMEFDEKELRKEISYAIKNIHGVRTGLFTPDLAFEAIVKKQIIKLKEPCLKCIDLVIQELINTVRQSTNKLDSYPRLREETERIVTTHIRERDSKTKDQVLLLIDIELSYINTNHEDFIGF
;
A
#
# COMPACT_ATOMS: atom_id res chain seq x y z
N GLU A 1 -42.67 -3.22 4.58
CA GLU A 1 -42.75 -2.57 3.25
C GLU A 1 -43.99 -1.70 3.06
N VAL A 2 -45.22 -2.20 3.20
CA VAL A 2 -46.46 -1.39 2.97
C VAL A 2 -46.65 -0.26 4.02
N GLU A 3 -46.20 -0.45 5.26
CA GLU A 3 -46.32 0.58 6.31
C GLU A 3 -45.43 1.81 6.08
N GLU A 4 -44.28 1.67 5.43
CA GLU A 4 -43.41 2.81 5.09
C GLU A 4 -44.01 3.70 4.00
N TYR A 5 -44.94 3.16 3.21
CA TYR A 5 -45.65 3.88 2.15
C TYR A 5 -46.95 4.56 2.64
N LYS A 6 -47.46 4.25 3.84
CA LYS A 6 -48.72 4.83 4.34
C LYS A 6 -48.69 6.35 4.51
N ASN A 7 -47.51 6.93 4.77
CA ASN A 7 -47.30 8.38 4.91
C ASN A 7 -46.48 8.98 3.75
N PHE A 8 -46.63 8.45 2.53
CA PHE A 8 -45.84 8.87 1.38
C PHE A 8 -46.21 10.28 0.90
N ARG A 9 -45.32 11.24 1.18
CA ARG A 9 -45.27 12.54 0.51
C ARG A 9 -44.01 12.58 -0.35
N PRO A 10 -44.12 12.68 -1.70
CA PRO A 10 -42.97 12.60 -2.61
C PRO A 10 -41.90 13.68 -2.35
N ASP A 11 -42.32 14.83 -1.84
CA ASP A 11 -41.46 16.01 -1.65
C ASP A 11 -41.13 16.34 -0.19
N ASP A 12 -41.35 15.42 0.75
CA ASP A 12 -40.94 15.62 2.14
C ASP A 12 -39.40 15.60 2.25
N PRO A 13 -38.75 16.73 2.62
CA PRO A 13 -37.30 16.80 2.77
C PRO A 13 -36.77 15.82 3.82
N ALA A 14 -37.53 15.55 4.90
CA ALA A 14 -37.10 14.66 5.97
C ALA A 14 -36.92 13.22 5.49
N ARG A 15 -37.73 12.79 4.52
CA ARG A 15 -37.65 11.44 3.93
C ARG A 15 -36.44 11.32 2.99
N LYS A 16 -36.15 12.36 2.21
CA LYS A 16 -34.96 12.43 1.34
C LYS A 16 -33.67 12.38 2.19
N THR A 17 -33.61 13.13 3.29
CA THR A 17 -32.47 13.11 4.23
C THR A 17 -32.32 11.75 4.91
N LYS A 18 -33.42 11.12 5.36
CA LYS A 18 -33.37 9.79 5.97
C LYS A 18 -32.85 8.73 5.00
N ALA A 19 -33.36 8.72 3.76
CA ALA A 19 -32.93 7.78 2.74
C ALA A 19 -31.43 7.95 2.41
N LEU A 20 -30.97 9.19 2.23
CA LEU A 20 -29.55 9.49 2.01
C LEU A 20 -28.68 8.93 3.14
N LEU A 21 -29.04 9.21 4.39
CA LEU A 21 -28.29 8.77 5.57
C LEU A 21 -28.22 7.24 5.67
N GLN A 22 -29.35 6.56 5.44
CA GLN A 22 -29.38 5.09 5.43
C GLN A 22 -28.50 4.50 4.32
N MET A 23 -28.53 5.06 3.12
CA MET A 23 -27.72 4.60 2.00
C MET A 23 -26.22 4.78 2.25
N VAL A 24 -25.81 5.94 2.81
CA VAL A 24 -24.42 6.22 3.14
C VAL A 24 -23.92 5.33 4.28
N GLN A 25 -24.73 5.11 5.32
CA GLN A 25 -24.39 4.20 6.40
C GLN A 25 -24.25 2.76 5.90
N GLN A 26 -25.17 2.31 5.06
CA GLN A 26 -25.11 0.97 4.47
C GLN A 26 -23.85 0.78 3.63
N PHE A 27 -23.49 1.78 2.80
CA PHE A 27 -22.23 1.77 2.05
C PHE A 27 -21.01 1.65 2.97
N GLY A 28 -20.97 2.41 4.08
CA GLY A 28 -19.87 2.35 5.04
C GLY A 28 -19.70 0.95 5.65
N VAL A 29 -20.81 0.36 6.13
CA VAL A 29 -20.82 -1.01 6.68
C VAL A 29 -20.40 -2.04 5.64
N ASP A 30 -20.90 -1.92 4.40
CA ASP A 30 -20.55 -2.84 3.32
C ASP A 30 -19.06 -2.75 2.94
N PHE A 31 -18.52 -1.53 2.88
CA PHE A 31 -17.10 -1.31 2.62
C PHE A 31 -16.22 -1.90 3.73
N GLU A 32 -16.57 -1.65 5.00
CA GLU A 32 -15.89 -2.24 6.17
C GLU A 32 -15.91 -3.77 6.12
N LYS A 33 -17.08 -4.39 5.87
CA LYS A 33 -17.21 -5.84 5.71
C LYS A 33 -16.34 -6.41 4.59
N CYS A 34 -16.22 -5.70 3.46
CA CYS A 34 -15.37 -6.12 2.34
C CYS A 34 -13.87 -6.05 2.66
N ILE A 35 -13.44 -5.09 3.48
CA ILE A 35 -12.04 -4.91 3.88
C ILE A 35 -11.66 -5.84 5.03
N GLU A 36 -12.52 -6.00 6.02
CA GLU A 36 -12.24 -6.83 7.20
C GLU A 36 -12.55 -8.32 6.98
N GLY A 37 -13.33 -8.64 5.94
CA GLY A 37 -13.76 -10.01 5.66
C GLY A 37 -14.92 -10.49 6.54
N SER A 38 -15.63 -9.58 7.22
CA SER A 38 -16.77 -9.85 8.10
C SER A 38 -18.13 -9.87 7.36
N GLY A 39 -18.12 -10.22 6.07
CA GLY A 39 -19.32 -10.30 5.23
C GLY A 39 -20.32 -11.36 5.70
N ASP A 40 -21.61 -11.08 5.57
CA ASP A 40 -22.68 -12.03 5.96
C ASP A 40 -22.69 -13.30 5.09
N GLN A 41 -22.11 -13.22 3.88
CA GLN A 41 -21.86 -14.34 2.98
C GLN A 41 -20.39 -14.32 2.54
N VAL A 42 -19.72 -15.46 2.68
CA VAL A 42 -18.33 -15.65 2.25
C VAL A 42 -18.33 -16.09 0.79
N ASP A 43 -17.73 -15.28 -0.09
CA ASP A 43 -17.47 -15.68 -1.47
C ASP A 43 -16.38 -16.76 -1.49
N THR A 44 -16.72 -17.96 -1.96
CA THR A 44 -15.82 -19.11 -2.05
C THR A 44 -15.15 -19.23 -3.41
N SER A 45 -15.54 -18.40 -4.38
CA SER A 45 -15.06 -18.45 -5.75
C SER A 45 -13.90 -17.50 -6.01
N ASN A 46 -13.90 -16.33 -5.36
CA ASN A 46 -12.92 -15.27 -5.57
C ASN A 46 -12.42 -14.69 -4.24
N LEU A 47 -11.17 -14.23 -4.21
CA LEU A 47 -10.65 -13.46 -3.08
C LEU A 47 -11.38 -12.10 -2.99
N SER A 48 -11.84 -11.75 -1.79
CA SER A 48 -12.45 -10.45 -1.49
C SER A 48 -11.40 -9.35 -1.30
N GLY A 49 -11.83 -8.08 -1.28
CA GLY A 49 -10.94 -6.90 -1.20
C GLY A 49 -9.87 -7.02 -0.12
N GLY A 50 -10.27 -7.25 1.13
CA GLY A 50 -9.34 -7.45 2.25
C GLY A 50 -8.36 -8.61 2.06
N ALA A 51 -8.86 -9.76 1.59
CA ALA A 51 -8.02 -10.94 1.35
C ALA A 51 -6.98 -10.71 0.24
N LYS A 52 -7.34 -9.96 -0.81
CA LYS A 52 -6.40 -9.57 -1.86
C LYS A 52 -5.34 -8.59 -1.36
N ILE A 53 -5.72 -7.63 -0.52
CA ILE A 53 -4.76 -6.72 0.13
C ILE A 53 -3.78 -7.52 1.00
N ASN A 54 -4.29 -8.48 1.79
CA ASN A 54 -3.46 -9.35 2.60
C ASN A 54 -2.44 -10.13 1.75
N ARG A 55 -2.90 -10.68 0.61
CA ARG A 55 -2.06 -11.36 -0.37
C ARG A 55 -1.01 -10.43 -1.00
N ILE A 56 -1.34 -9.17 -1.27
CA ILE A 56 -0.36 -8.20 -1.76
C ILE A 56 0.77 -8.04 -0.74
N PHE A 57 0.46 -7.89 0.54
CA PHE A 57 1.46 -7.70 1.58
C PHE A 57 2.28 -8.95 1.90
N HIS A 58 1.69 -10.14 1.89
CA HIS A 58 2.35 -11.36 2.39
C HIS A 58 2.86 -12.30 1.31
N GLU A 59 2.36 -12.18 0.07
CA GLU A 59 2.85 -12.99 -1.05
C GLU A 59 3.54 -12.11 -2.09
N ARG A 60 2.87 -11.06 -2.57
CA ARG A 60 3.37 -10.30 -3.72
C ARG A 60 4.55 -9.42 -3.37
N PHE A 61 4.47 -8.68 -2.27
CA PHE A 61 5.53 -7.76 -1.87
C PHE A 61 6.83 -8.50 -1.50
N PRO A 62 6.82 -9.56 -0.66
CA PRO A 62 8.01 -10.38 -0.42
C PRO A 62 8.58 -10.97 -1.72
N PHE A 63 7.72 -11.42 -2.64
CA PHE A 63 8.18 -11.90 -3.94
C PHE A 63 8.91 -10.81 -4.75
N GLU A 64 8.39 -9.57 -4.80
CA GLU A 64 9.07 -8.46 -5.50
C GLU A 64 10.40 -8.11 -4.84
N LEU A 65 10.50 -8.22 -3.50
CA LEU A 65 11.75 -8.02 -2.77
C LEU A 65 12.78 -9.10 -3.11
N VAL A 66 12.39 -10.38 -3.13
CA VAL A 66 13.29 -11.49 -3.48
C VAL A 66 13.69 -11.44 -4.94
N LYS A 67 12.77 -11.05 -5.83
CA LYS A 67 13.02 -10.88 -7.27
C LYS A 67 14.09 -9.83 -7.57
N MET A 68 14.39 -8.92 -6.64
CA MET A 68 15.57 -8.07 -6.71
C MET A 68 16.87 -8.85 -6.48
N GLU A 69 16.99 -10.04 -7.08
CA GLU A 69 18.19 -10.87 -7.03
C GLU A 69 19.40 -10.07 -7.51
N PHE A 70 20.50 -10.23 -6.79
CA PHE A 70 21.76 -9.60 -7.11
C PHE A 70 22.57 -10.52 -8.03
N ASP A 71 23.16 -9.97 -9.10
CA ASP A 71 24.29 -10.65 -9.71
C ASP A 71 25.47 -10.58 -8.74
N GLU A 72 25.74 -11.67 -8.04
CA GLU A 72 26.85 -11.77 -7.09
C GLU A 72 28.19 -11.38 -7.71
N LYS A 73 28.41 -11.67 -9.00
CA LYS A 73 29.66 -11.33 -9.68
C LYS A 73 29.78 -9.83 -9.88
N GLU A 74 28.68 -9.18 -10.25
CA GLU A 74 28.64 -7.73 -10.39
C GLU A 74 28.83 -7.05 -9.03
N LEU A 75 28.13 -7.50 -7.99
CA LEU A 75 28.28 -6.96 -6.63
C LEU A 75 29.71 -7.09 -6.11
N ARG A 76 30.36 -8.25 -6.29
CA ARG A 76 31.78 -8.45 -5.90
C ARG A 76 32.71 -7.49 -6.65
N LYS A 77 32.44 -7.25 -7.94
CA LYS A 77 33.21 -6.29 -8.75
C LYS A 77 33.01 -4.86 -8.25
N GLU A 78 31.79 -4.48 -7.91
CA GLU A 78 31.49 -3.16 -7.33
C GLU A 78 32.18 -2.95 -5.99
N ILE A 79 32.12 -3.93 -5.08
CA ILE A 79 32.85 -3.90 -3.80
C ILE A 79 34.35 -3.71 -4.04
N SER A 80 34.93 -4.47 -4.98
CA SER A 80 36.36 -4.36 -5.31
C SER A 80 36.74 -2.95 -5.76
N TYR A 81 35.91 -2.33 -6.62
CA TYR A 81 36.15 -0.97 -7.08
C TYR A 81 35.93 0.07 -5.98
N ALA A 82 34.89 -0.06 -5.16
CA ALA A 82 34.64 0.86 -4.04
C ALA A 82 35.84 0.88 -3.08
N ILE A 83 36.35 -0.29 -2.70
CA ILE A 83 37.52 -0.41 -1.81
C ILE A 83 38.76 0.22 -2.44
N LYS A 84 39.05 -0.09 -3.72
CA LYS A 84 40.23 0.45 -4.41
C LYS A 84 40.16 1.97 -4.56
N ASN A 85 38.99 2.50 -4.90
CA ASN A 85 38.79 3.94 -5.09
C ASN A 85 38.91 4.71 -3.78
N ILE A 86 38.40 4.17 -2.66
CA ILE A 86 38.49 4.82 -1.34
C ILE A 86 39.93 4.80 -0.82
N HIS A 87 40.68 3.73 -1.04
CA HIS A 87 42.10 3.69 -0.70
C HIS A 87 42.96 4.60 -1.58
N GLY A 88 42.59 4.78 -2.85
CA GLY A 88 43.31 5.61 -3.81
C GLY A 88 44.75 5.09 -4.00
N VAL A 89 45.72 5.96 -3.76
CA VAL A 89 47.15 5.64 -3.90
C VAL A 89 47.74 4.87 -2.72
N ARG A 90 46.99 4.75 -1.60
CA ARG A 90 47.46 4.09 -0.37
C ARG A 90 47.19 2.60 -0.45
N THR A 91 48.11 1.79 0.07
CA THR A 91 47.86 0.36 0.26
C THR A 91 47.03 0.16 1.51
N GLY A 92 45.80 -0.32 1.35
CA GLY A 92 44.88 -0.59 2.45
C GLY A 92 45.26 -1.83 3.24
N LEU A 93 45.24 -1.73 4.57
CA LEU A 93 45.38 -2.89 5.46
C LEU A 93 44.02 -3.51 5.84
N PHE A 94 42.95 -2.70 5.85
CA PHE A 94 41.59 -3.09 6.21
C PHE A 94 40.58 -2.58 5.16
N THR A 95 39.40 -3.19 5.10
CA THR A 95 38.30 -2.68 4.26
C THR A 95 37.78 -1.37 4.88
N PRO A 96 37.67 -0.26 4.14
CA PRO A 96 37.19 1.00 4.69
C PRO A 96 35.68 0.94 4.97
N ASP A 97 35.25 1.47 6.12
CA ASP A 97 33.83 1.56 6.50
C ASP A 97 33.00 2.29 5.44
N LEU A 98 33.58 3.31 4.82
CA LEU A 98 32.97 4.07 3.73
C LEU A 98 32.63 3.20 2.50
N ALA A 99 33.42 2.15 2.24
CA ALA A 99 33.16 1.23 1.13
C ALA A 99 31.96 0.34 1.44
N PHE A 100 31.90 -0.16 2.66
CA PHE A 100 30.76 -0.92 3.17
C PHE A 100 29.48 -0.06 3.13
N GLU A 101 29.53 1.14 3.72
CA GLU A 101 28.40 2.06 3.77
C GLU A 101 27.90 2.41 2.36
N ALA A 102 28.80 2.72 1.42
CA ALA A 102 28.44 3.04 0.04
C ALA A 102 27.72 1.88 -0.65
N ILE A 103 28.21 0.65 -0.49
CA ILE A 103 27.61 -0.54 -1.12
C ILE A 103 26.24 -0.85 -0.49
N VAL A 104 26.12 -0.80 0.83
CA VAL A 104 24.86 -1.06 1.54
C VAL A 104 23.81 -0.02 1.17
N LYS A 105 24.14 1.28 1.21
CA LYS A 105 23.22 2.35 0.78
C LYS A 105 22.74 2.16 -0.64
N LYS A 106 23.62 1.72 -1.55
CA LYS A 106 23.25 1.42 -2.93
C LYS A 106 22.22 0.28 -3.02
N GLN A 107 22.26 -0.71 -2.14
CA GLN A 107 21.24 -1.76 -2.10
C GLN A 107 19.93 -1.28 -1.48
N ILE A 108 19.98 -0.53 -0.37
CA ILE A 108 18.78 0.01 0.29
C ILE A 108 17.96 0.89 -0.66
N ILE A 109 18.60 1.72 -1.50
CA ILE A 109 17.89 2.56 -2.48
C ILE A 109 17.01 1.74 -3.43
N LYS A 110 17.42 0.51 -3.78
CA LYS A 110 16.65 -0.34 -4.70
C LYS A 110 15.30 -0.77 -4.11
N LEU A 111 15.13 -0.73 -2.78
CA LEU A 111 13.87 -1.03 -2.10
C LEU A 111 12.75 -0.01 -2.41
N LYS A 112 13.08 1.17 -2.97
CA LYS A 112 12.08 2.20 -3.30
C LYS A 112 11.04 1.68 -4.29
N GLU A 113 11.48 1.03 -5.36
CA GLU A 113 10.60 0.54 -6.43
C GLU A 113 9.57 -0.51 -5.98
N PRO A 114 9.95 -1.63 -5.31
CA PRO A 114 8.98 -2.62 -4.85
C PRO A 114 8.02 -2.06 -3.79
N CYS A 115 8.48 -1.14 -2.93
CA CYS A 115 7.63 -0.48 -1.94
C CYS A 115 6.56 0.38 -2.60
N LEU A 116 6.93 1.21 -3.58
CA LEU A 116 5.97 2.03 -4.33
C LEU A 116 4.97 1.18 -5.12
N LYS A 117 5.46 0.10 -5.76
CA LYS A 117 4.61 -0.85 -6.48
C LYS A 117 3.61 -1.56 -5.55
N CYS A 118 4.03 -1.91 -4.33
CA CYS A 118 3.13 -2.47 -3.32
C CYS A 118 1.99 -1.49 -3.00
N ILE A 119 2.30 -0.21 -2.78
CA ILE A 119 1.29 0.83 -2.53
C ILE A 119 0.33 0.93 -3.71
N ASP A 120 0.84 1.00 -4.95
CA ASP A 120 0.00 1.10 -6.15
C ASP A 120 -0.99 -0.07 -6.27
N LEU A 121 -0.54 -1.29 -6.00
CA LEU A 121 -1.40 -2.48 -6.01
C LEU A 121 -2.50 -2.42 -4.93
N VAL A 122 -2.17 -1.95 -3.73
CA VAL A 122 -3.14 -1.78 -2.64
C VAL A 122 -4.16 -0.70 -2.99
N ILE A 123 -3.73 0.44 -3.53
CA ILE A 123 -4.61 1.53 -3.96
C ILE A 123 -5.56 1.06 -5.07
N GLN A 124 -5.06 0.28 -6.03
CA GLN A 124 -5.89 -0.31 -7.08
C GLN A 124 -6.98 -1.21 -6.49
N GLU A 125 -6.64 -2.06 -5.51
CA GLU A 125 -7.62 -2.95 -4.88
C GLU A 125 -8.63 -2.20 -4.00
N LEU A 126 -8.20 -1.13 -3.32
CA LEU A 126 -9.10 -0.25 -2.58
C LEU A 126 -10.13 0.42 -3.50
N ILE A 127 -9.70 0.94 -4.65
CA ILE A 127 -10.60 1.54 -5.65
C ILE A 127 -11.58 0.48 -6.20
N ASN A 128 -11.10 -0.74 -6.47
CA ASN A 128 -11.96 -1.83 -6.91
C ASN A 128 -13.01 -2.18 -5.85
N THR A 129 -12.62 -2.21 -4.57
CA THR A 129 -13.51 -2.49 -3.44
C THR A 129 -14.59 -1.42 -3.32
N VAL A 130 -14.22 -0.13 -3.42
CA VAL A 130 -15.19 0.98 -3.42
C VAL A 130 -16.22 0.80 -4.53
N ARG A 131 -15.78 0.53 -5.76
CA ARG A 131 -16.69 0.30 -6.90
C ARG A 131 -17.67 -0.84 -6.63
N GLN A 132 -17.19 -1.96 -6.11
CA GLN A 132 -18.04 -3.10 -5.77
C GLN A 132 -19.06 -2.76 -4.67
N SER A 133 -18.64 -2.07 -3.61
CA SER A 133 -19.53 -1.65 -2.51
C SER A 133 -20.58 -0.63 -2.98
N THR A 134 -20.25 0.24 -3.94
CA THR A 134 -21.20 1.22 -4.49
C THR A 134 -22.26 0.64 -5.43
N ASN A 135 -22.11 -0.60 -5.94
CA ASN A 135 -23.12 -1.22 -6.81
C ASN A 135 -24.48 -1.38 -6.12
N LYS A 136 -24.49 -1.50 -4.78
CA LYS A 136 -25.74 -1.55 -3.99
C LYS A 136 -26.50 -0.21 -3.97
N LEU A 137 -25.87 0.88 -4.42
CA LEU A 137 -26.47 2.22 -4.54
C LEU A 137 -27.10 2.48 -5.92
N ASP A 138 -27.25 1.46 -6.79
CA ASP A 138 -27.81 1.61 -8.14
C ASP A 138 -29.23 2.21 -8.16
N SER A 139 -29.98 2.08 -7.06
CA SER A 139 -31.28 2.75 -6.91
C SER A 139 -31.20 4.29 -6.91
N TYR A 140 -30.01 4.85 -6.64
CA TYR A 140 -29.74 6.30 -6.65
C TYR A 140 -28.47 6.62 -7.45
N PRO A 141 -28.52 6.66 -8.80
CA PRO A 141 -27.33 6.78 -9.66
C PRO A 141 -26.45 8.00 -9.38
N ARG A 142 -27.06 9.15 -9.10
CA ARG A 142 -26.32 10.38 -8.75
C ARG A 142 -25.59 10.27 -7.41
N LEU A 143 -26.21 9.59 -6.43
CA LEU A 143 -25.57 9.35 -5.14
C LEU A 143 -24.40 8.39 -5.29
N ARG A 144 -24.55 7.34 -6.10
CA ARG A 144 -23.49 6.39 -6.43
C ARG A 144 -22.27 7.11 -7.02
N GLU A 145 -22.48 7.91 -8.06
CA GLU A 145 -21.40 8.66 -8.74
C GLU A 145 -20.68 9.61 -7.77
N GLU A 146 -21.41 10.39 -6.99
CA GLU A 146 -20.80 11.32 -6.01
C GLU A 146 -20.07 10.57 -4.89
N THR A 147 -20.60 9.45 -4.42
CA THR A 147 -19.95 8.62 -3.39
C THR A 147 -18.64 8.03 -3.91
N GLU A 148 -18.66 7.42 -5.10
CA GLU A 148 -17.46 6.88 -5.74
C GLU A 148 -16.41 7.98 -5.96
N ARG A 149 -16.84 9.15 -6.45
CA ARG A 149 -15.96 10.30 -6.70
C ARG A 149 -15.29 10.80 -5.42
N ILE A 150 -16.06 11.02 -4.35
CA ILE A 150 -15.54 11.54 -3.07
C ILE A 150 -14.55 10.55 -2.46
N VAL A 151 -14.92 9.27 -2.36
CA VAL A 151 -14.07 8.25 -1.74
C VAL A 151 -12.81 8.00 -2.58
N THR A 152 -12.93 7.92 -3.91
CA THR A 152 -11.77 7.73 -4.79
C THR A 152 -10.82 8.93 -4.73
N THR A 153 -11.35 10.15 -4.65
CA THR A 153 -10.53 11.36 -4.47
C THR A 153 -9.77 11.30 -3.15
N HIS A 154 -10.45 10.92 -2.07
CA HIS A 154 -9.80 10.77 -0.77
C HIS A 154 -8.70 9.70 -0.80
N ILE A 155 -8.94 8.55 -1.43
CA ILE A 155 -7.93 7.49 -1.58
C ILE A 155 -6.70 8.00 -2.34
N ARG A 156 -6.88 8.77 -3.41
CA ARG A 156 -5.76 9.36 -4.19
C ARG A 156 -4.97 10.40 -3.39
N GLU A 157 -5.63 11.22 -2.58
CA GLU A 157 -4.94 12.15 -1.68
C GLU A 157 -4.13 11.39 -0.61
N ARG A 158 -4.64 10.26 -0.12
CA ARG A 158 -3.94 9.40 0.83
C ARG A 158 -2.79 8.62 0.18
N ASP A 159 -2.91 8.24 -1.09
CA ASP A 159 -1.84 7.58 -1.86
C ASP A 159 -0.55 8.42 -1.84
N SER A 160 -0.64 9.68 -2.26
CA SER A 160 0.53 10.60 -2.26
C SER A 160 1.20 10.68 -0.90
N LYS A 161 0.42 10.90 0.17
CA LYS A 161 0.95 11.00 1.55
C LYS A 161 1.61 9.70 2.01
N THR A 162 1.07 8.56 1.60
CA THR A 162 1.60 7.24 1.97
C THR A 162 2.91 6.95 1.24
N LYS A 163 3.00 7.30 -0.05
CA LYS A 163 4.24 7.22 -0.83
C LYS A 163 5.34 8.08 -0.21
N ASP A 164 5.02 9.33 0.15
CA ASP A 164 5.98 10.23 0.80
C ASP A 164 6.47 9.65 2.14
N GLN A 165 5.57 9.09 2.95
CA GLN A 165 5.92 8.47 4.22
C GLN A 165 6.83 7.24 4.04
N VAL A 166 6.53 6.38 3.05
CA VAL A 166 7.35 5.18 2.79
C VAL A 166 8.72 5.55 2.23
N LEU A 167 8.81 6.58 1.38
CA LEU A 167 10.08 7.10 0.92
C LEU A 167 10.91 7.68 2.07
N LEU A 168 10.27 8.39 3.00
CA LEU A 168 10.92 8.88 4.22
C LEU A 168 11.47 7.74 5.08
N LEU A 169 10.73 6.64 5.25
CA LEU A 169 11.23 5.46 5.98
C LEU A 169 12.49 4.89 5.32
N ILE A 170 12.54 4.80 3.99
CA ILE A 170 13.75 4.35 3.27
C ILE A 170 14.89 5.35 3.44
N ASP A 171 14.60 6.64 3.42
CA ASP A 171 15.63 7.67 3.63
C ASP A 171 16.19 7.65 5.07
N ILE A 172 15.39 7.23 6.07
CA ILE A 172 15.86 6.96 7.44
C ILE A 172 16.86 5.80 7.44
N GLU A 173 16.55 4.68 6.78
CA GLU A 173 17.48 3.54 6.66
C GLU A 173 18.79 3.92 5.94
N LEU A 174 18.74 4.89 5.02
CA LEU A 174 19.93 5.45 4.36
C LEU A 174 20.72 6.42 5.23
N SER A 175 20.10 7.00 6.26
CA SER A 175 20.74 8.03 7.09
C SER A 175 21.77 7.43 8.05
N TYR A 176 21.51 6.24 8.58
CA TYR A 176 22.35 5.58 9.57
C TYR A 176 22.29 4.06 9.45
N ILE A 177 23.45 3.43 9.32
CA ILE A 177 23.57 1.97 9.32
C ILE A 177 24.00 1.53 10.72
N ASN A 178 23.10 0.85 11.44
CA ASN A 178 23.37 0.37 12.79
C ASN A 178 24.20 -0.92 12.78
N THR A 179 25.51 -0.82 12.92
CA THR A 179 26.42 -1.98 13.05
C THR A 179 26.38 -2.63 14.44
N ASN A 180 25.62 -2.09 15.41
CA ASN A 180 25.43 -2.70 16.73
C ASN A 180 24.15 -3.58 16.78
N HIS A 181 23.46 -3.76 15.66
CA HIS A 181 22.27 -4.60 15.60
C HIS A 181 22.62 -6.06 15.92
N GLU A 182 21.75 -6.77 16.65
CA GLU A 182 22.02 -8.14 17.12
C GLU A 182 22.25 -9.15 15.97
N ASP A 183 21.53 -8.96 14.86
CA ASP A 183 21.71 -9.77 13.64
C ASP A 183 22.93 -9.37 12.79
N PHE A 184 23.60 -8.26 13.12
CA PHE A 184 24.80 -7.85 12.41
C PHE A 184 26.03 -8.54 12.98
N ILE A 185 26.39 -9.67 12.38
CA ILE A 185 27.63 -10.39 12.70
C ILE A 185 28.79 -9.77 11.91
N GLY A 186 29.32 -8.66 12.42
CA GLY A 186 30.56 -8.03 11.97
C GLY A 186 31.69 -8.30 12.96
N PHE A 187 32.88 -8.65 12.46
CA PHE A 187 34.10 -8.79 13.27
C PHE A 187 34.62 -7.44 13.76
#